data_AF-A0A1R0XAX2-F1
#
_entry.id   AF-A0A1R0XAX2-F1
#
_cell.length_a   1.000
_cell.length_b   1.000
_cell.length_c   1.000
_cell.angle_alpha   90.00
_cell.angle_beta   90.00
_cell.angle_gamma   90.00
#
_symmetry.space_group_name_H-M   'P 1'
#
loop_
_entity.id
_entity.type
_entity.pdbx_description
1 polymer ?
#
loop_
_entity_poly.entity_id
_entity_poly.type
_entity_poly.pdbx_seq_one_letter_code
_entity_poly.pdbx_strand_id
1 'polypeptide(L)'
;MAQVEMFAAQANSPATELTAAITDVATTVSVLDASKLPDAPNIATIGVDESAETIKYTGKSGNTLTGVTRGFSGTVAKAWATGVGVARYFTAYDADALRENVTEHSAQLVDNSKWGWGFFQRILATTTKIKLIGDSITEGVGATGHTVPADNPIIFDNGTEIYREGDYSCRCWANYFREYIAAHYPSISFTNAGIGGKSTRWAMTGANYQTWLGPGQDLVFVMLGMNDRSLGDFEMNITNFLAYVNANCNNMIVMIPNPTLNDNPSLNVEVRTINDTIIKVCQKHGYFYISHYVDMLKYVEDSGTPFESLLQTNSGSHPVDEGYMFMWNNIQNKLKFTSDQTTFSKRAKTGYYPFNTHTFDSPITEFAYGDTIEQISGAVASNFPEAKPGSLRTYRAKEETDYSYQEYKVYRSNNTYLRRVDFGVFKEFVAVGNIELALNFASGEKPITAYPWGISYSAMQSSSTGVYGLPDNLGGTVVTYRTQATNPYNYQMLYQYGTNQVFSRNVQSDGSWTPWKCMNPITSITRTFGFNAPINSMTLSGLTATIPTADTTKNSYVVSPKSVLDTSIFFSYCVAGTTLYVRLFNASPTAITPGNLEFDVTITRK
;
A
#
# COMPACT_ATOMS: atom_id res chain seq x y z
N MET A 1 8.43 20.56 1.66
CA MET A 1 9.53 20.95 2.56
C MET A 1 8.93 21.17 3.95
N ALA A 2 9.72 21.45 4.98
CA ALA A 2 9.14 21.88 6.25
C ALA A 2 8.66 23.33 6.10
N GLN A 3 7.45 23.64 6.58
CA GLN A 3 6.92 25.01 6.53
C GLN A 3 7.79 25.96 7.36
N VAL A 4 7.91 27.21 6.92
CA VAL A 4 8.60 28.27 7.66
C VAL A 4 7.78 28.63 8.90
N GLU A 5 8.43 28.66 10.07
CA GLU A 5 7.78 28.98 11.35
C GLU A 5 7.18 30.38 11.31
N MET A 6 5.87 30.47 11.59
CA MET A 6 5.15 31.74 11.77
C MET A 6 4.88 31.99 13.25
N PHE A 7 5.18 33.19 13.73
CA PHE A 7 4.98 33.54 15.14
C PHE A 7 3.63 34.19 15.38
N ALA A 8 3.00 33.83 16.51
CA ALA A 8 1.70 34.40 16.90
C ALA A 8 1.76 35.94 16.92
N ALA A 9 0.72 36.57 16.38
CA ALA A 9 0.54 38.02 16.45
C ALA A 9 -0.09 38.43 17.78
N GLN A 10 0.07 39.70 18.16
CA GLN A 10 -0.63 40.30 19.29
C GLN A 10 -1.66 41.29 18.76
N ALA A 11 -2.92 41.16 19.19
CA ALA A 11 -3.96 42.11 18.81
C ALA A 11 -3.57 43.54 19.23
N ASN A 12 -3.66 44.48 18.27
CA ASN A 12 -3.29 45.90 18.40
C ASN A 12 -1.80 46.18 18.66
N SER A 13 -0.93 45.17 18.69
CA SER A 13 0.51 45.31 18.96
C SER A 13 0.84 46.28 20.12
N PRO A 14 0.23 46.11 21.32
CA PRO A 14 0.46 47.01 22.44
C PRO A 14 1.94 47.09 22.80
N ALA A 15 2.43 48.32 23.02
CA ALA A 15 3.81 48.54 23.39
C ALA A 15 4.03 48.41 24.91
N THR A 16 5.13 47.76 25.27
CA THR A 16 5.76 47.77 26.59
C THR A 16 7.09 48.53 26.50
N GLU A 17 7.84 48.63 27.58
CA GLU A 17 9.10 49.37 27.61
C GLU A 17 10.21 48.57 28.28
N LEU A 18 11.46 48.80 27.88
CA LEU A 18 12.62 48.25 28.57
C LEU A 18 12.72 48.77 30.00
N THR A 19 12.88 47.90 30.99
CA THR A 19 13.09 48.30 32.40
C THR A 19 14.56 48.55 32.73
N ALA A 20 15.48 48.13 31.85
CA ALA A 20 16.90 48.39 31.96
C ALA A 20 17.52 48.56 30.57
N ALA A 21 18.65 49.28 30.50
CA ALA A 21 19.43 49.36 29.28
C ALA A 21 20.01 47.98 28.91
N ILE A 22 20.06 47.69 27.61
CA ILE A 22 20.58 46.42 27.07
C ILE A 22 21.69 46.71 26.05
N THR A 23 22.68 45.81 25.97
CA THR A 23 23.74 45.83 24.96
C THR A 23 23.31 45.08 23.70
N ASP A 24 24.06 45.18 22.60
CA ASP A 24 23.84 44.45 21.35
C ASP A 24 23.95 42.91 21.47
N VAL A 25 24.62 42.41 22.51
CA VAL A 25 24.81 40.98 22.80
C VAL A 25 23.88 40.42 23.89
N ALA A 26 22.90 41.20 24.36
CA ALA A 26 22.03 40.76 25.46
C ALA A 26 21.17 39.55 25.06
N THR A 27 21.23 38.49 25.88
CA THR A 27 20.46 37.24 25.71
C THR A 27 19.20 37.18 26.57
N THR A 28 18.98 38.21 27.40
CA THR A 28 17.77 38.43 28.19
C THR A 28 17.33 39.88 28.05
N VAL A 29 16.02 40.11 28.04
CA VAL A 29 15.44 41.45 27.90
C VAL A 29 14.32 41.61 28.91
N SER A 30 14.49 42.52 29.87
CA SER A 30 13.48 42.84 30.87
C SER A 30 12.57 43.97 30.37
N VAL A 31 11.26 43.71 30.41
CA VAL A 31 10.23 44.67 29.99
C VAL A 31 9.33 45.06 31.15
N LEU A 32 8.60 46.16 31.03
CA LEU A 32 7.71 46.66 32.09
C LEU A 32 6.49 45.75 32.28
N ASP A 33 5.97 45.22 31.18
CA ASP A 33 4.79 44.37 31.12
C ASP A 33 4.91 43.41 29.94
N ALA A 34 5.26 42.15 30.20
CA ALA A 34 5.41 41.13 29.17
C ALA A 34 4.07 40.50 28.74
N SER A 35 2.95 40.82 29.41
CA SER A 35 1.61 40.37 28.98
C SER A 35 1.18 40.99 27.65
N LYS A 36 1.82 42.10 27.27
CA LYS A 36 1.67 42.77 25.97
C LYS A 36 2.36 42.06 24.81
N LEU A 37 3.17 41.03 25.10
CA LEU A 37 3.86 40.22 24.11
C LEU A 37 3.32 38.78 24.15
N PRO A 38 3.21 38.08 23.01
CA PRO A 38 2.72 36.71 23.01
C PRO A 38 3.63 35.74 23.78
N ASP A 39 3.16 34.52 23.99
CA ASP A 39 3.97 33.46 24.59
C ASP A 39 5.12 33.04 23.68
N ALA A 40 6.19 32.56 24.29
CA ALA A 40 7.38 32.10 23.59
C ALA A 40 7.16 30.69 22.98
N PRO A 41 7.84 30.33 21.88
CA PRO A 41 8.77 31.18 21.12
C PRO A 41 8.03 32.26 20.31
N ASN A 42 8.61 33.47 20.28
CA ASN A 42 8.07 34.56 19.45
C ASN A 42 9.15 35.56 19.07
N ILE A 43 8.74 36.59 18.34
CA ILE A 43 9.57 37.75 17.99
C ILE A 43 9.01 39.03 18.64
N ALA A 44 9.86 40.02 18.82
CA ALA A 44 9.45 41.37 19.21
C ALA A 44 10.33 42.39 18.50
N THR A 45 9.84 43.62 18.35
CA THR A 45 10.60 44.74 17.82
C THR A 45 10.92 45.70 18.96
N ILE A 46 12.19 46.10 19.07
CA ILE A 46 12.67 47.13 20.00
C ILE A 46 12.90 48.40 19.20
N GLY A 47 12.33 49.51 19.65
CA GLY A 47 12.35 50.80 18.94
C GLY A 47 11.21 50.96 17.93
N VAL A 48 11.03 52.20 17.49
CA VAL A 48 9.96 52.61 16.53
C VAL A 48 10.49 53.48 15.39
N ASP A 49 11.79 53.73 15.36
CA ASP A 49 12.47 54.54 14.35
C ASP A 49 13.09 53.66 13.26
N GLU A 50 13.81 54.27 12.31
CA GLU A 50 14.53 53.59 11.22
C GLU A 50 15.62 52.62 11.70
N SER A 51 15.98 52.66 12.98
CA SER A 51 16.97 51.80 13.60
C SER A 51 16.36 50.75 14.54
N ALA A 52 15.05 50.52 14.44
CA ALA A 52 14.34 49.47 15.15
C ALA A 52 14.94 48.08 14.84
N GLU A 53 14.95 47.23 15.86
CA GLU A 53 15.56 45.91 15.81
C GLU A 53 14.50 44.83 16.08
N THR A 54 14.48 43.78 15.27
CA THR A 54 13.67 42.59 15.56
C THR A 54 14.51 41.59 16.36
N ILE A 55 13.93 41.05 17.42
CA ILE A 55 14.53 40.01 18.25
C ILE A 55 13.67 38.75 18.22
N LYS A 56 14.26 37.57 18.38
CA LYS A 56 13.55 36.31 18.66
C LYS A 56 13.79 35.92 20.10
N TYR A 57 12.76 35.50 20.84
CA TYR A 57 12.90 34.98 22.20
C TYR A 57 12.29 33.59 22.31
N THR A 58 12.97 32.67 23.00
CA THR A 58 12.53 31.28 23.15
C THR A 58 11.85 31.02 24.50
N GLY A 59 11.94 31.96 25.44
CA GLY A 59 11.26 31.88 26.72
C GLY A 59 10.74 33.23 27.21
N LYS A 60 9.74 33.18 28.10
CA LYS A 60 9.15 34.34 28.79
C LYS A 60 8.91 33.94 30.24
N SER A 61 9.58 34.59 31.18
CA SER A 61 9.47 34.32 32.62
C SER A 61 9.11 35.60 33.36
N GLY A 62 7.86 35.70 33.80
CA GLY A 62 7.29 36.96 34.29
C GLY A 62 7.47 38.06 33.25
N ASN A 63 8.15 39.14 33.64
CA ASN A 63 8.43 40.30 32.80
C ASN A 63 9.80 40.23 32.08
N THR A 64 10.44 39.07 32.01
CA THR A 64 11.74 38.88 31.36
C THR A 64 11.62 37.94 30.17
N LEU A 65 12.04 38.40 29.00
CA LEU A 65 12.24 37.56 27.82
C LEU A 65 13.60 36.85 27.92
N THR A 66 13.64 35.56 27.64
CA THR A 66 14.84 34.72 27.76
C THR A 66 15.15 34.00 26.45
N GLY A 67 16.42 33.59 26.29
CA GLY A 67 16.89 32.98 25.04
C GLY A 67 16.76 33.95 23.86
N VAL A 68 17.05 35.23 24.11
CA VAL A 68 16.90 36.30 23.12
C VAL A 68 18.03 36.21 22.09
N THR A 69 17.65 36.08 20.82
CA THR A 69 18.48 36.30 19.64
C THR A 69 18.28 37.73 19.16
N ARG A 70 19.35 38.51 19.16
CA ARG A 70 19.40 39.91 18.73
C ARG A 70 19.62 40.01 17.22
N GLY A 71 19.21 41.11 16.60
CA GLY A 71 19.37 41.35 15.15
C GLY A 71 18.69 40.30 14.26
N PHE A 72 17.56 39.76 14.72
CA PHE A 72 16.83 38.73 13.99
C PHE A 72 16.28 39.27 12.66
N SER A 73 16.12 38.36 11.68
CA SER A 73 15.59 38.66 10.35
C SER A 73 16.32 39.78 9.58
N GLY A 74 17.65 39.88 9.75
CA GLY A 74 18.48 40.82 8.99
C GLY A 74 18.49 42.25 9.54
N THR A 75 17.89 42.48 10.72
CA THR A 75 18.06 43.73 11.48
C THR A 75 19.43 43.77 12.17
N VAL A 76 19.92 44.96 12.52
CA VAL A 76 21.22 45.14 13.20
C VAL A 76 20.99 45.33 14.70
N ALA A 77 21.62 44.47 15.51
CA ALA A 77 21.58 44.61 16.96
C ALA A 77 22.36 45.85 17.42
N LYS A 78 21.81 46.57 18.41
CA LYS A 78 22.50 47.70 19.05
C LYS A 78 22.16 47.83 20.53
N ALA A 79 22.82 48.77 21.21
CA ALA A 79 22.46 49.15 22.55
C ALA A 79 21.14 49.94 22.57
N TRP A 80 20.26 49.64 23.54
CA TRP A 80 19.01 50.36 23.76
C TRP A 80 18.95 50.83 25.21
N ALA A 81 18.48 52.07 25.40
CA ALA A 81 18.32 52.66 26.72
C ALA A 81 17.05 52.13 27.42
N THR A 82 16.99 52.29 28.75
CA THR A 82 15.75 52.10 29.52
C THR A 82 14.62 52.97 28.97
N GLY A 83 13.38 52.48 28.99
CA GLY A 83 12.19 53.19 28.51
C GLY A 83 11.94 53.07 27.01
N VAL A 84 12.84 52.43 26.24
CA VAL A 84 12.62 52.21 24.81
C VAL A 84 11.45 51.23 24.63
N GLY A 85 10.55 51.58 23.70
CA GLY A 85 9.37 50.78 23.38
C GLY A 85 9.73 49.41 22.79
N VAL A 86 9.01 48.39 23.24
CA VAL A 86 9.06 47.02 22.73
C VAL A 86 7.65 46.56 22.40
N ALA A 87 7.43 46.04 21.20
CA ALA A 87 6.11 45.57 20.78
C ALA A 87 6.23 44.41 19.78
N ARG A 88 5.17 43.62 19.64
CA ARG A 88 5.03 42.64 18.56
C ARG A 88 4.47 43.33 17.31
N TYR A 89 5.30 44.02 16.55
CA TYR A 89 4.92 44.56 15.24
C TYR A 89 4.94 43.47 14.17
N PHE A 90 4.19 43.67 13.09
CA PHE A 90 4.32 42.87 11.88
C PHE A 90 5.64 43.21 11.19
N THR A 91 6.49 42.22 10.95
CA THR A 91 7.87 42.39 10.48
C THR A 91 8.07 41.84 9.06
N ALA A 92 9.23 42.12 8.46
CA ALA A 92 9.64 41.51 7.18
C ALA A 92 9.63 39.97 7.27
N TYR A 93 10.07 39.40 8.40
CA TYR A 93 10.03 37.96 8.65
C TYR A 93 8.62 37.39 8.49
N ASP A 94 7.61 38.05 9.05
CA ASP A 94 6.22 37.59 8.96
C ASP A 94 5.72 37.56 7.52
N ALA A 95 6.03 38.62 6.76
CA ALA A 95 5.66 38.73 5.36
C ALA A 95 6.38 37.69 4.48
N ASP A 96 7.67 37.44 4.74
CA ASP A 96 8.48 36.48 4.00
C ASP A 96 8.07 35.05 4.32
N ALA A 97 7.90 34.70 5.60
CA ALA A 97 7.42 33.38 6.02
C ALA A 97 6.03 33.07 5.43
N LEU A 98 5.10 34.04 5.47
CA LEU A 98 3.79 33.89 4.85
C LEU A 98 3.90 33.67 3.34
N ARG A 99 4.70 34.48 2.64
CA ARG A 99 4.86 34.39 1.18
C ARG A 99 5.47 33.05 0.77
N GLU A 100 6.48 32.57 1.49
CA GLU A 100 7.13 31.29 1.24
C GLU A 100 6.14 30.14 1.47
N ASN A 101 5.45 30.13 2.62
CA ASN A 101 4.44 29.12 2.93
C ASN A 101 3.29 29.10 1.90
N VAL A 102 2.82 30.27 1.45
CA VAL A 102 1.78 30.38 0.40
C VAL A 102 2.28 29.90 -0.95
N THR A 103 3.52 30.22 -1.32
CA THR A 103 4.13 29.78 -2.58
C THR A 103 4.26 28.26 -2.60
N GLU A 104 4.70 27.66 -1.49
CA GLU A 104 4.75 26.20 -1.33
C GLU A 104 3.36 25.57 -1.45
N HIS A 105 2.36 26.07 -0.71
CA HIS A 105 0.99 25.55 -0.79
C HIS A 105 0.40 25.70 -2.20
N SER A 106 0.67 26.81 -2.89
CA SER A 106 0.19 27.04 -4.24
C SER A 106 0.80 26.03 -5.22
N ALA A 107 2.09 25.72 -5.09
CA ALA A 107 2.74 24.67 -5.85
C ALA A 107 2.12 23.29 -5.56
N GLN A 108 1.84 22.97 -4.30
CA GLN A 108 1.16 21.73 -3.90
C GLN A 108 -0.27 21.65 -4.46
N LEU A 109 -1.01 22.76 -4.50
CA LEU A 109 -2.37 22.81 -5.06
C LEU A 109 -2.37 22.60 -6.57
N VAL A 110 -1.42 23.18 -7.30
CA VAL A 110 -1.25 22.94 -8.74
C VAL A 110 -0.93 21.47 -9.00
N ASP A 111 -0.04 20.88 -8.22
CA ASP A 111 0.32 19.46 -8.33
C ASP A 111 -0.88 18.54 -8.03
N ASN A 112 -1.65 18.85 -6.98
CA ASN A 112 -2.90 18.15 -6.65
C ASN A 112 -3.99 18.33 -7.71
N SER A 113 -4.05 19.47 -8.41
CA SER A 113 -5.02 19.68 -9.49
C SER A 113 -4.64 18.92 -10.77
N LYS A 114 -3.34 18.81 -11.04
CA LYS A 114 -2.78 18.13 -12.23
C LYS A 114 -2.77 16.61 -12.06
N TRP A 115 -2.47 16.12 -10.85
CA TRP A 115 -2.21 14.69 -10.57
C TRP A 115 -3.00 14.13 -9.37
N GLY A 116 -4.02 14.84 -8.88
CA GLY A 116 -4.79 14.44 -7.70
C GLY A 116 -5.74 13.27 -7.92
N TRP A 117 -6.61 13.03 -6.93
CA TRP A 117 -7.59 11.94 -6.95
C TRP A 117 -8.38 11.88 -8.27
N GLY A 118 -8.45 10.68 -8.85
CA GLY A 118 -9.10 10.46 -10.14
C GLY A 118 -8.18 10.67 -11.36
N PHE A 119 -6.99 11.25 -11.21
CA PHE A 119 -6.05 11.47 -12.32
C PHE A 119 -5.75 10.17 -13.07
N PHE A 120 -5.32 9.15 -12.33
CA PHE A 120 -4.94 7.89 -12.94
C PHE A 120 -6.15 7.15 -13.51
N GLN A 121 -7.30 7.19 -12.84
CA GLN A 121 -8.54 6.62 -13.35
C GLN A 121 -8.98 7.28 -14.67
N ARG A 122 -8.79 8.60 -14.82
CA ARG A 122 -9.07 9.31 -16.09
C ARG A 122 -8.14 8.88 -17.22
N ILE A 123 -6.85 8.68 -16.93
CA ILE A 123 -5.92 8.12 -17.91
C ILE A 123 -6.37 6.72 -18.31
N LEU A 124 -6.62 5.84 -17.33
CA LEU A 124 -7.00 4.46 -17.58
C LEU A 124 -8.31 4.33 -18.36
N ALA A 125 -9.27 5.24 -18.18
CA ALA A 125 -10.53 5.25 -18.91
C ALA A 125 -10.38 5.37 -20.44
N THR A 126 -9.24 5.90 -20.91
CA THR A 126 -8.92 6.04 -22.35
C THR A 126 -7.74 5.18 -22.80
N THR A 127 -7.13 4.44 -21.87
CA THR A 127 -5.96 3.60 -22.15
C THR A 127 -6.41 2.26 -22.70
N THR A 128 -5.78 1.82 -23.79
CA THR A 128 -5.92 0.46 -24.33
C THR A 128 -4.63 -0.34 -24.21
N LYS A 129 -3.47 0.33 -24.09
CA LYS A 129 -2.15 -0.29 -23.96
C LYS A 129 -1.30 0.38 -22.89
N ILE A 130 -0.78 -0.43 -21.98
CA ILE A 130 0.24 -0.04 -21.00
C ILE A 130 1.55 -0.73 -21.36
N LYS A 131 2.62 0.07 -21.44
CA LYS A 131 3.98 -0.46 -21.58
C LYS A 131 4.88 0.06 -20.47
N LEU A 132 5.59 -0.85 -19.82
CA LEU A 132 6.64 -0.53 -18.86
C LEU A 132 7.98 -0.60 -19.59
N ILE A 133 8.78 0.45 -19.56
CA ILE A 133 10.15 0.47 -20.07
C ILE A 133 11.08 0.66 -18.89
N GLY A 134 12.09 -0.19 -18.78
CA GLY A 134 13.11 -0.01 -17.75
C GLY A 134 14.18 -1.07 -17.79
N ASP A 135 14.94 -1.15 -16.71
CA ASP A 135 16.07 -2.07 -16.59
C ASP A 135 15.71 -3.37 -15.86
N SER A 136 16.69 -3.98 -15.18
CA SER A 136 16.53 -5.21 -14.41
C SER A 136 15.49 -5.08 -13.28
N ILE A 137 15.30 -3.88 -12.71
CA ILE A 137 14.31 -3.67 -11.65
C ILE A 137 12.89 -3.68 -12.23
N THR A 138 12.71 -3.16 -13.45
CA THR A 138 11.43 -3.27 -14.17
C THR A 138 11.20 -4.70 -14.67
N GLU A 139 12.25 -5.39 -15.11
CA GLU A 139 12.20 -6.81 -15.51
C GLU A 139 11.73 -7.72 -14.35
N GLY A 140 12.13 -7.40 -13.11
CA GLY A 140 11.74 -8.11 -11.88
C GLY A 140 12.89 -8.78 -11.13
N VAL A 141 14.14 -8.52 -11.52
CA VAL A 141 15.34 -9.10 -10.88
C VAL A 141 15.34 -8.80 -9.39
N GLY A 142 15.57 -9.83 -8.57
CA GLY A 142 15.55 -9.74 -7.11
C GLY A 142 14.26 -10.23 -6.47
N ALA A 143 13.17 -10.30 -7.23
CA ALA A 143 11.93 -10.90 -6.77
C ALA A 143 12.03 -12.43 -6.74
N THR A 144 11.37 -13.04 -5.77
CA THR A 144 11.19 -14.49 -5.71
C THR A 144 10.46 -14.98 -6.96
N GLY A 145 11.03 -15.99 -7.62
CA GLY A 145 10.49 -16.59 -8.83
C GLY A 145 10.87 -15.88 -10.14
N HIS A 146 11.74 -14.85 -10.08
CA HIS A 146 12.19 -14.17 -11.30
C HIS A 146 12.90 -15.12 -12.27
N THR A 147 12.40 -15.18 -13.49
CA THR A 147 13.03 -15.83 -14.65
C THR A 147 12.66 -15.06 -15.92
N VAL A 148 13.36 -15.34 -17.02
CA VAL A 148 12.98 -14.86 -18.37
C VAL A 148 12.73 -16.10 -19.23
N PRO A 149 11.48 -16.60 -19.29
CA PRO A 149 11.14 -17.77 -20.08
C PRO A 149 11.44 -17.57 -21.58
N ALA A 150 11.97 -18.60 -22.25
CA ALA A 150 12.35 -18.53 -23.66
C ALA A 150 11.14 -18.44 -24.62
N ASP A 151 9.98 -18.85 -24.15
CA ASP A 151 8.70 -18.83 -24.84
C ASP A 151 7.87 -17.56 -24.59
N ASN A 152 8.29 -16.71 -23.64
CA ASN A 152 7.62 -15.43 -23.39
C ASN A 152 7.74 -14.47 -24.60
N PRO A 153 6.80 -13.52 -24.75
CA PRO A 153 6.79 -12.58 -25.87
C PRO A 153 8.10 -11.82 -26.03
N ILE A 154 8.48 -11.57 -27.28
CA ILE A 154 9.60 -10.69 -27.62
C ILE A 154 9.20 -9.25 -27.32
N ILE A 155 10.01 -8.54 -26.53
CA ILE A 155 9.80 -7.15 -26.14
C ILE A 155 10.77 -6.20 -26.86
N PHE A 156 11.82 -6.74 -27.46
CA PHE A 156 12.79 -6.01 -28.26
C PHE A 156 13.48 -6.96 -29.24
N ASP A 157 13.60 -6.55 -30.49
CA ASP A 157 14.35 -7.24 -31.54
C ASP A 157 14.88 -6.21 -32.54
N ASN A 158 16.20 -6.05 -32.61
CA ASN A 158 16.86 -5.18 -33.60
C ASN A 158 17.65 -5.99 -34.66
N GLY A 159 17.37 -7.29 -34.78
CA GLY A 159 18.08 -8.24 -35.64
C GLY A 159 19.43 -8.71 -35.10
N THR A 160 19.94 -8.11 -34.02
CA THR A 160 21.19 -8.50 -33.35
C THR A 160 20.94 -8.99 -31.92
N GLU A 161 20.16 -8.24 -31.16
CA GLU A 161 19.75 -8.57 -29.80
C GLU A 161 18.24 -8.86 -29.78
N ILE A 162 17.86 -9.95 -29.12
CA ILE A 162 16.46 -10.33 -28.89
C ILE A 162 16.26 -10.43 -27.38
N TYR A 163 15.28 -9.71 -26.85
CA TYR A 163 14.88 -9.76 -25.46
C TYR A 163 13.41 -10.14 -25.32
N ARG A 164 13.12 -10.87 -24.24
CA ARG A 164 11.79 -11.38 -23.93
C ARG A 164 11.32 -10.87 -22.59
N GLU A 165 10.00 -10.81 -22.45
CA GLU A 165 9.36 -10.39 -21.21
C GLU A 165 9.69 -11.34 -20.05
N GLY A 166 9.93 -10.77 -18.87
CA GLY A 166 10.13 -11.55 -17.64
C GLY A 166 8.89 -12.36 -17.22
N ASP A 167 9.09 -13.28 -16.28
CA ASP A 167 8.03 -14.14 -15.74
C ASP A 167 6.84 -13.35 -15.16
N TYR A 168 5.63 -13.90 -15.31
CA TYR A 168 4.38 -13.27 -14.87
C TYR A 168 3.99 -13.57 -13.42
N SER A 169 4.75 -14.44 -12.74
CA SER A 169 4.47 -14.92 -11.40
C SER A 169 5.45 -14.41 -10.34
N CYS A 170 6.57 -13.80 -10.76
CA CYS A 170 7.53 -13.23 -9.82
C CYS A 170 6.93 -12.04 -9.05
N ARG A 171 7.36 -11.88 -7.81
CA ARG A 171 6.84 -10.91 -6.84
C ARG A 171 7.42 -9.51 -7.02
N CYS A 172 7.34 -8.98 -8.24
CA CYS A 172 7.83 -7.66 -8.59
C CYS A 172 6.70 -6.63 -8.74
N TRP A 173 7.04 -5.34 -8.65
CA TRP A 173 6.07 -4.24 -8.80
C TRP A 173 5.33 -4.28 -10.15
N ALA A 174 6.02 -4.70 -11.21
CA ALA A 174 5.44 -4.80 -12.54
C ALA A 174 4.33 -5.85 -12.61
N ASN A 175 4.48 -6.98 -11.92
CA ASN A 175 3.46 -8.02 -11.86
C ASN A 175 2.34 -7.68 -10.88
N TYR A 176 2.61 -7.00 -9.76
CA TYR A 176 1.55 -6.43 -8.92
C TYR A 176 0.66 -5.47 -9.73
N PHE A 177 1.29 -4.63 -10.56
CA PHE A 177 0.56 -3.71 -11.43
C PHE A 177 -0.19 -4.43 -12.55
N ARG A 178 0.41 -5.44 -13.17
CA ARG A 178 -0.26 -6.29 -14.17
C ARG A 178 -1.52 -6.94 -13.59
N GLU A 179 -1.45 -7.53 -12.40
CA GLU A 179 -2.60 -8.15 -11.74
C GLU A 179 -3.71 -7.12 -11.47
N TYR A 180 -3.35 -5.92 -11.00
CA TYR A 180 -4.31 -4.84 -10.82
C TYR A 180 -5.00 -4.45 -12.13
N ILE A 181 -4.24 -4.26 -13.20
CA ILE A 181 -4.81 -3.92 -14.52
C ILE A 181 -5.70 -5.05 -15.04
N ALA A 182 -5.28 -6.31 -14.93
CA ALA A 182 -6.09 -7.45 -15.36
C ALA A 182 -7.40 -7.56 -14.58
N ALA A 183 -7.39 -7.27 -13.28
CA ALA A 183 -8.58 -7.35 -12.42
C ALA A 183 -9.58 -6.21 -12.65
N HIS A 184 -9.10 -4.98 -12.88
CA HIS A 184 -9.95 -3.79 -12.93
C HIS A 184 -10.19 -3.26 -14.34
N TYR A 185 -9.30 -3.56 -15.28
CA TYR A 185 -9.34 -3.07 -16.67
C TYR A 185 -8.92 -4.19 -17.65
N PRO A 186 -9.67 -5.30 -17.72
CA PRO A 186 -9.26 -6.51 -18.45
C PRO A 186 -9.09 -6.32 -19.96
N SER A 187 -9.60 -5.22 -20.53
CA SER A 187 -9.42 -4.86 -21.94
C SER A 187 -8.08 -4.19 -22.24
N ILE A 188 -7.32 -3.76 -21.21
CA ILE A 188 -6.03 -3.11 -21.40
C ILE A 188 -4.94 -4.16 -21.65
N SER A 189 -4.24 -4.03 -22.77
CA SER A 189 -3.02 -4.81 -23.03
C SER A 189 -1.89 -4.28 -22.15
N PHE A 190 -1.16 -5.18 -21.50
CA PHE A 190 -0.09 -4.84 -20.57
C PHE A 190 1.21 -5.53 -20.96
N THR A 191 2.27 -4.75 -21.20
CA THR A 191 3.60 -5.26 -21.55
C THR A 191 4.65 -4.71 -20.60
N ASN A 192 5.36 -5.60 -19.92
CA ASN A 192 6.58 -5.29 -19.21
C ASN A 192 7.77 -5.43 -20.17
N ALA A 193 8.23 -4.32 -20.73
CA ALA A 193 9.40 -4.27 -21.59
C ALA A 193 10.68 -3.91 -20.79
N GLY A 194 10.78 -4.29 -19.51
CA GLY A 194 12.03 -4.20 -18.75
C GLY A 194 13.11 -5.12 -19.31
N ILE A 195 14.34 -4.64 -19.45
CA ILE A 195 15.48 -5.42 -19.95
C ILE A 195 16.68 -5.26 -19.00
N GLY A 196 17.16 -6.37 -18.46
CA GLY A 196 18.30 -6.40 -17.55
C GLY A 196 19.55 -5.65 -18.07
N GLY A 197 20.11 -4.81 -17.19
CA GLY A 197 21.38 -4.10 -17.44
C GLY A 197 21.31 -2.95 -18.45
N LYS A 198 20.14 -2.55 -18.94
CA LYS A 198 20.03 -1.46 -19.91
C LYS A 198 20.06 -0.08 -19.24
N SER A 199 20.71 0.85 -19.93
CA SER A 199 20.90 2.25 -19.53
C SER A 199 20.29 3.18 -20.56
N THR A 200 20.15 4.46 -20.24
CA THR A 200 19.68 5.46 -21.21
C THR A 200 20.64 5.59 -22.39
N ARG A 201 21.94 5.41 -22.18
CA ARG A 201 22.93 5.39 -23.28
C ARG A 201 22.69 4.23 -24.24
N TRP A 202 22.39 3.03 -23.74
CA TRP A 202 22.05 1.89 -24.61
C TRP A 202 20.79 2.17 -25.41
N ALA A 203 19.77 2.75 -24.78
CA ALA A 203 18.54 3.14 -25.46
C ALA A 203 18.83 4.15 -26.59
N MET A 204 19.70 5.13 -26.34
CA MET A 204 20.12 6.16 -27.32
C MET A 204 21.16 5.67 -28.34
N THR A 205 21.66 4.44 -28.23
CA THR A 205 22.59 3.88 -29.22
C THR A 205 21.82 3.41 -30.45
N GLY A 206 22.16 3.98 -31.61
CA GLY A 206 21.47 3.68 -32.87
C GLY A 206 19.98 4.06 -32.79
N ALA A 207 19.10 3.10 -33.08
CA ALA A 207 17.65 3.27 -33.05
C ALA A 207 16.97 2.41 -31.98
N ASN A 208 17.70 1.96 -30.95
CA ASN A 208 17.16 1.04 -29.94
C ASN A 208 15.91 1.61 -29.25
N TYR A 209 15.88 2.90 -28.91
CA TYR A 209 14.72 3.57 -28.34
C TYR A 209 13.45 3.47 -29.20
N GLN A 210 13.59 3.44 -30.53
CA GLN A 210 12.45 3.33 -31.46
C GLN A 210 11.88 1.91 -31.43
N THR A 211 12.75 0.90 -31.54
CA THR A 211 12.39 -0.52 -31.46
C THR A 211 11.78 -0.87 -30.11
N TRP A 212 12.36 -0.37 -29.02
CA TRP A 212 11.94 -0.71 -27.66
C TRP A 212 10.56 -0.17 -27.30
N LEU A 213 10.30 1.10 -27.65
CA LEU A 213 8.99 1.71 -27.45
C LEU A 213 7.95 1.14 -28.43
N GLY A 214 8.30 1.07 -29.71
CA GLY A 214 7.36 0.78 -30.80
C GLY A 214 6.29 1.86 -30.98
N PRO A 215 5.50 1.81 -32.07
CA PRO A 215 4.48 2.82 -32.35
C PRO A 215 3.22 2.66 -31.47
N GLY A 216 2.48 3.76 -31.29
CA GLY A 216 1.09 3.75 -30.80
C GLY A 216 0.89 3.23 -29.37
N GLN A 217 1.66 3.77 -28.41
CA GLN A 217 1.50 3.48 -26.98
C GLN A 217 0.53 4.48 -26.35
N ASP A 218 -0.36 4.04 -25.46
CA ASP A 218 -1.26 4.97 -24.76
C ASP A 218 -0.63 5.47 -23.47
N LEU A 219 -0.23 4.52 -22.60
CA LEU A 219 0.37 4.84 -21.31
C LEU A 219 1.72 4.13 -21.17
N VAL A 220 2.78 4.92 -20.95
CA VAL A 220 4.13 4.40 -20.81
C VAL A 220 4.69 4.78 -19.45
N PHE A 221 5.18 3.77 -18.73
CA PHE A 221 6.00 3.97 -17.54
C PHE A 221 7.46 3.83 -17.90
N VAL A 222 8.30 4.79 -17.52
CA VAL A 222 9.75 4.75 -17.81
C VAL A 222 10.53 4.74 -16.51
N MET A 223 11.35 3.72 -16.27
CA MET A 223 12.24 3.64 -15.12
C MET A 223 13.66 3.23 -15.56
N LEU A 224 14.52 4.22 -15.73
CA LEU A 224 15.92 4.05 -16.13
C LEU A 224 16.82 4.98 -15.31
N GLY A 225 18.10 4.62 -15.19
CA GLY A 225 19.12 5.41 -14.50
C GLY A 225 20.01 4.57 -13.58
N MET A 226 19.55 3.38 -13.15
CA MET A 226 20.34 2.51 -12.27
C MET A 226 21.66 2.09 -12.93
N ASN A 227 21.60 1.73 -14.21
CA ASN A 227 22.77 1.32 -15.01
C ASN A 227 23.53 2.50 -15.65
N ASP A 228 23.10 3.74 -15.43
CA ASP A 228 23.76 4.94 -15.97
C ASP A 228 24.86 5.48 -15.05
N ARG A 229 25.03 4.88 -13.86
CA ARG A 229 26.01 5.29 -12.84
C ARG A 229 27.48 5.24 -13.27
N SER A 230 27.78 4.60 -14.39
CA SER A 230 29.14 4.53 -14.97
C SER A 230 29.32 5.42 -16.20
N LEU A 231 28.33 6.22 -16.60
CA LEU A 231 28.25 6.88 -17.91
C LEU A 231 28.18 8.41 -17.77
N GLY A 232 29.02 9.13 -18.52
CA GLY A 232 29.17 10.60 -18.42
C GLY A 232 28.07 11.44 -19.10
N ASP A 233 27.19 10.83 -19.90
CA ASP A 233 26.20 11.53 -20.73
C ASP A 233 24.75 11.36 -20.24
N PHE A 234 24.55 10.99 -18.96
CA PHE A 234 23.25 10.60 -18.43
C PHE A 234 22.16 11.68 -18.61
N GLU A 235 22.39 12.93 -18.18
CA GLU A 235 21.37 14.00 -18.26
C GLU A 235 20.88 14.21 -19.70
N MET A 236 21.80 14.22 -20.67
CA MET A 236 21.46 14.36 -22.08
C MET A 236 20.66 13.15 -22.58
N ASN A 237 21.11 11.94 -22.27
CA ASN A 237 20.44 10.71 -22.75
C ASN A 237 19.05 10.54 -22.14
N ILE A 238 18.87 10.75 -20.84
CA ILE A 238 17.55 10.67 -20.21
C ILE A 238 16.62 11.76 -20.72
N THR A 239 17.12 12.99 -20.93
CA THR A 239 16.32 14.09 -21.51
C THR A 239 15.80 13.72 -22.90
N ASN A 240 16.70 13.24 -23.78
CA ASN A 240 16.34 12.87 -25.15
C ASN A 240 15.40 11.66 -25.19
N PHE A 241 15.65 10.65 -24.34
CA PHE A 241 14.82 9.46 -24.29
C PHE A 241 13.39 9.77 -23.80
N LEU A 242 13.25 10.54 -22.71
CA LEU A 242 11.94 10.94 -22.19
C LEU A 242 11.19 11.84 -23.18
N ALA A 243 11.88 12.75 -23.87
CA ALA A 243 11.27 13.56 -24.92
C ALA A 243 10.73 12.69 -26.08
N TYR A 244 11.48 11.65 -26.47
CA TYR A 244 11.02 10.71 -27.48
C TYR A 244 9.80 9.92 -27.02
N VAL A 245 9.81 9.38 -25.80
CA VAL A 245 8.66 8.63 -25.26
C VAL A 245 7.43 9.53 -25.19
N ASN A 246 7.55 10.73 -24.64
CA ASN A 246 6.45 11.70 -24.55
C ASN A 246 5.86 12.07 -25.93
N ALA A 247 6.68 12.13 -26.97
CA ALA A 247 6.21 12.39 -28.34
C ALA A 247 5.49 11.19 -28.99
N ASN A 248 5.62 10.00 -28.44
CA ASN A 248 5.15 8.74 -29.02
C ASN A 248 4.19 7.95 -28.11
N CYS A 249 3.73 8.55 -27.01
CA CYS A 249 2.65 8.04 -26.20
C CYS A 249 1.64 9.12 -25.80
N ASN A 250 0.42 8.73 -25.44
CA ASN A 250 -0.60 9.70 -24.98
C ASN A 250 -0.28 10.22 -23.57
N ASN A 251 0.24 9.35 -22.71
CA ASN A 251 0.59 9.66 -21.33
C ASN A 251 1.90 8.97 -20.95
N MET A 252 2.79 9.70 -20.29
CA MET A 252 4.05 9.19 -19.75
C MET A 252 4.11 9.38 -18.25
N ILE A 253 4.52 8.34 -17.53
CA ILE A 253 4.84 8.38 -16.10
C ILE A 253 6.32 8.03 -15.95
N VAL A 254 7.10 8.96 -15.43
CA VAL A 254 8.52 8.72 -15.15
C VAL A 254 8.67 8.16 -13.75
N MET A 255 9.50 7.13 -13.58
CA MET A 255 9.83 6.58 -12.28
C MET A 255 11.33 6.63 -12.08
N ILE A 256 11.74 7.08 -10.91
CA ILE A 256 13.13 7.12 -10.50
C ILE A 256 13.40 5.84 -9.69
N PRO A 257 14.48 5.10 -9.98
CA PRO A 257 14.79 3.84 -9.29
C PRO A 257 15.01 4.04 -7.78
N ASN A 258 14.95 2.93 -7.04
CA ASN A 258 15.23 2.90 -5.59
C ASN A 258 16.70 3.27 -5.26
N PRO A 259 17.01 3.60 -3.99
CA PRO A 259 18.39 3.78 -3.54
C PRO A 259 19.13 2.43 -3.50
N THR A 260 20.45 2.46 -3.28
CA THR A 260 21.28 1.26 -3.13
C THR A 260 21.84 1.11 -1.72
N LEU A 261 22.05 -0.13 -1.24
CA LEU A 261 22.62 -0.42 0.08
C LEU A 261 24.06 0.08 0.22
N ASN A 262 24.84 -0.06 -0.84
CA ASN A 262 26.22 0.37 -0.89
C ASN A 262 26.40 1.29 -2.09
N ASP A 263 26.87 2.51 -1.85
CA ASP A 263 27.44 3.31 -2.92
C ASP A 263 28.79 2.70 -3.29
N ASN A 264 28.91 2.24 -4.53
CA ASN A 264 30.17 1.75 -5.06
C ASN A 264 31.02 2.95 -5.50
N PRO A 265 32.12 3.28 -4.80
CA PRO A 265 32.97 4.42 -5.15
C PRO A 265 33.67 4.28 -6.51
N SER A 266 33.62 3.08 -7.11
CA SER A 266 34.12 2.81 -8.47
C SER A 266 33.14 3.25 -9.56
N LEU A 267 31.95 3.71 -9.21
CA LEU A 267 30.96 4.24 -10.14
C LEU A 267 31.05 5.77 -10.19
N ASN A 268 30.92 6.32 -11.40
CA ASN A 268 31.15 7.74 -11.67
C ASN A 268 30.02 8.65 -11.16
N VAL A 269 28.83 8.10 -10.90
CA VAL A 269 27.63 8.86 -10.51
C VAL A 269 26.89 8.13 -9.39
N GLU A 270 26.58 8.84 -8.31
CA GLU A 270 25.76 8.37 -7.20
C GLU A 270 24.28 8.29 -7.58
N VAL A 271 23.53 7.38 -6.95
CA VAL A 271 22.08 7.24 -7.21
C VAL A 271 21.31 8.51 -6.84
N ARG A 272 21.78 9.25 -5.82
CA ARG A 272 21.25 10.57 -5.49
C ARG A 272 21.34 11.54 -6.68
N THR A 273 22.46 11.53 -7.40
CA THR A 273 22.65 12.37 -8.59
C THR A 273 21.72 11.94 -9.73
N ILE A 274 21.50 10.63 -9.89
CA ILE A 274 20.50 10.10 -10.84
C ILE A 274 19.10 10.63 -10.49
N ASN A 275 18.69 10.54 -9.22
CA ASN A 275 17.41 11.06 -8.75
C ASN A 275 17.27 12.55 -9.03
N ASP A 276 18.24 13.36 -8.60
CA ASP A 276 18.17 14.81 -8.72
C ASP A 276 18.13 15.25 -10.19
N THR A 277 18.87 14.55 -11.06
CA THR A 277 18.88 14.80 -12.50
C THR A 277 17.52 14.49 -13.14
N ILE A 278 16.92 13.33 -12.84
CA ILE A 278 15.60 12.98 -13.40
C ILE A 278 14.53 13.96 -12.89
N ILE A 279 14.54 14.32 -11.61
CA ILE A 279 13.62 15.33 -11.05
C ILE A 279 13.76 16.65 -11.80
N LYS A 280 15.00 17.14 -11.98
CA LYS A 280 15.29 18.37 -12.73
C LYS A 280 14.71 18.31 -14.15
N VAL A 281 14.91 17.21 -14.87
CA VAL A 281 14.37 17.02 -16.23
C VAL A 281 12.84 17.00 -16.21
N CYS A 282 12.22 16.23 -15.32
CA CYS A 282 10.77 16.14 -15.23
C CYS A 282 10.12 17.48 -14.86
N GLN A 283 10.70 18.23 -13.92
CA GLN A 283 10.24 19.56 -13.55
C GLN A 283 10.37 20.56 -14.71
N LYS A 284 11.52 20.56 -15.41
CA LYS A 284 11.77 21.42 -16.56
C LYS A 284 10.75 21.21 -17.69
N HIS A 285 10.33 19.96 -17.91
CA HIS A 285 9.44 19.59 -19.01
C HIS A 285 7.98 19.36 -18.57
N GLY A 286 7.68 19.46 -17.28
CA GLY A 286 6.34 19.26 -16.73
C GLY A 286 5.85 17.81 -16.74
N TYR A 287 6.76 16.83 -16.78
CA TYR A 287 6.43 15.39 -16.73
C TYR A 287 6.05 14.95 -15.31
N PHE A 288 5.05 14.07 -15.20
CA PHE A 288 4.75 13.43 -13.92
C PHE A 288 5.87 12.46 -13.56
N TYR A 289 6.24 12.42 -12.28
CA TYR A 289 7.24 11.47 -11.81
C TYR A 289 6.92 10.89 -10.43
N ILE A 290 7.43 9.68 -10.20
CA ILE A 290 7.41 8.97 -8.92
C ILE A 290 8.86 8.73 -8.52
N SER A 291 9.26 9.08 -7.29
CA SER A 291 10.62 8.85 -6.81
C SER A 291 10.68 7.71 -5.81
N HIS A 292 10.98 6.49 -6.28
CA HIS A 292 11.26 5.39 -5.35
C HIS A 292 12.51 5.66 -4.51
N TYR A 293 13.44 6.47 -4.98
CA TYR A 293 14.59 6.92 -4.21
C TYR A 293 14.16 7.68 -2.94
N VAL A 294 13.48 8.82 -3.11
CA VAL A 294 13.09 9.70 -1.99
C VAL A 294 12.08 9.01 -1.09
N ASP A 295 11.08 8.36 -1.69
CA ASP A 295 9.98 7.78 -0.93
C ASP A 295 10.43 6.55 -0.12
N MET A 296 11.40 5.76 -0.60
CA MET A 296 11.91 4.59 0.14
C MET A 296 12.77 5.02 1.34
N LEU A 297 13.64 6.03 1.17
CA LEU A 297 14.43 6.56 2.28
C LEU A 297 13.52 7.12 3.38
N LYS A 298 12.49 7.88 2.98
CA LYS A 298 11.49 8.38 3.92
C LYS A 298 10.73 7.24 4.62
N TYR A 299 10.35 6.19 3.89
CA TYR A 299 9.67 5.05 4.47
C TYR A 299 10.53 4.32 5.52
N VAL A 300 11.81 4.12 5.25
CA VAL A 300 12.76 3.53 6.20
C VAL A 300 12.88 4.39 7.46
N GLU A 301 13.03 5.70 7.29
CA GLU A 301 13.10 6.66 8.41
C GLU A 301 11.82 6.67 9.25
N ASP A 302 10.66 6.76 8.61
CA ASP A 302 9.36 6.88 9.29
C ASP A 302 8.93 5.55 9.98
N SER A 303 9.28 4.39 9.40
CA SER A 303 8.83 3.08 9.88
C SER A 303 9.82 2.34 10.78
N GLY A 304 11.11 2.71 10.74
CA GLY A 304 12.19 1.95 11.36
C GLY A 304 12.48 0.60 10.68
N THR A 305 11.96 0.37 9.47
CA THR A 305 12.24 -0.84 8.69
C THR A 305 13.73 -0.88 8.31
N PRO A 306 14.47 -1.98 8.58
CA PRO A 306 15.87 -2.07 8.18
C PRO A 306 16.02 -1.91 6.66
N PHE A 307 16.89 -1.01 6.21
CA PHE A 307 17.01 -0.71 4.78
C PHE A 307 17.45 -1.93 3.96
N GLU A 308 18.33 -2.75 4.54
CA GLU A 308 18.79 -4.03 4.02
C GLU A 308 17.69 -5.08 3.83
N SER A 309 16.53 -4.93 4.48
CA SER A 309 15.39 -5.82 4.27
C SER A 309 14.65 -5.57 2.95
N LEU A 310 14.90 -4.43 2.30
CA LEU A 310 14.20 -4.03 1.07
C LEU A 310 14.99 -4.36 -0.20
N LEU A 311 16.29 -4.61 -0.09
CA LEU A 311 17.20 -4.77 -1.22
C LEU A 311 18.07 -6.03 -1.07
N GLN A 312 18.48 -6.59 -2.19
CA GLN A 312 19.43 -7.70 -2.21
C GLN A 312 20.77 -7.29 -1.59
N THR A 313 21.28 -8.10 -0.67
CA THR A 313 22.54 -7.83 0.05
C THR A 313 23.79 -8.02 -0.82
N ASN A 314 23.74 -8.85 -1.86
CA ASN A 314 24.88 -9.14 -2.74
C ASN A 314 25.09 -8.11 -3.87
N SER A 315 24.01 -7.60 -4.47
CA SER A 315 24.05 -6.62 -5.57
C SER A 315 23.77 -5.19 -5.09
N GLY A 316 23.16 -5.04 -3.91
CA GLY A 316 22.87 -3.77 -3.24
C GLY A 316 21.87 -2.87 -3.97
N SER A 317 21.32 -3.27 -5.12
CA SER A 317 20.54 -2.39 -6.01
C SER A 317 19.19 -2.93 -6.44
N HIS A 318 19.02 -4.25 -6.46
CA HIS A 318 17.75 -4.87 -6.79
C HIS A 318 16.87 -5.00 -5.55
N PRO A 319 15.60 -4.56 -5.60
CA PRO A 319 14.63 -4.86 -4.55
C PRO A 319 14.41 -6.36 -4.37
N VAL A 320 14.18 -6.79 -3.13
CA VAL A 320 13.59 -8.11 -2.83
C VAL A 320 12.06 -7.99 -2.76
N ASP A 321 11.34 -9.07 -2.47
CA ASP A 321 9.87 -9.10 -2.40
C ASP A 321 9.30 -7.91 -1.60
N GLU A 322 9.85 -7.63 -0.42
CA GLU A 322 9.45 -6.53 0.46
C GLU A 322 9.69 -5.16 -0.19
N GLY A 323 10.84 -4.96 -0.84
CA GLY A 323 11.16 -3.73 -1.56
C GLY A 323 10.25 -3.52 -2.78
N TYR A 324 9.93 -4.58 -3.51
CA TYR A 324 8.97 -4.52 -4.61
C TYR A 324 7.55 -4.22 -4.14
N MET A 325 7.14 -4.76 -2.99
CA MET A 325 5.86 -4.43 -2.37
C MET A 325 5.81 -2.96 -1.96
N PHE A 326 6.91 -2.42 -1.40
CA PHE A 326 7.02 -0.99 -1.14
C PHE A 326 6.85 -0.18 -2.43
N MET A 327 7.57 -0.53 -3.52
CA MET A 327 7.48 0.18 -4.78
C MET A 327 6.05 0.20 -5.32
N TRP A 328 5.36 -0.94 -5.27
CA TRP A 328 3.97 -1.04 -5.67
C TRP A 328 3.05 -0.14 -4.83
N ASN A 329 3.16 -0.20 -3.50
CA ASN A 329 2.41 0.68 -2.62
C ASN A 329 2.71 2.17 -2.90
N ASN A 330 3.96 2.51 -3.22
CA ASN A 330 4.33 3.87 -3.57
C ASN A 330 3.66 4.32 -4.88
N ILE A 331 3.63 3.46 -5.90
CA ILE A 331 2.95 3.73 -7.18
C ILE A 331 1.47 4.03 -6.92
N GLN A 332 0.78 3.17 -6.15
CA GLN A 332 -0.61 3.36 -5.76
C GLN A 332 -0.85 4.70 -5.05
N ASN A 333 0.01 5.00 -4.06
CA ASN A 333 -0.07 6.21 -3.26
C ASN A 333 0.16 7.49 -4.07
N LYS A 334 1.06 7.46 -5.06
CA LYS A 334 1.35 8.62 -5.92
C LYS A 334 0.30 8.80 -7.00
N LEU A 335 -0.21 7.70 -7.56
CA LEU A 335 -1.26 7.73 -8.57
C LEU A 335 -2.69 7.80 -8.00
N LYS A 336 -2.82 7.83 -6.67
CA LYS A 336 -4.08 8.03 -5.93
C LYS A 336 -5.16 7.02 -6.31
N PHE A 337 -4.76 5.75 -6.38
CA PHE A 337 -5.70 4.63 -6.49
C PHE A 337 -5.44 3.62 -5.38
N THR A 338 -6.51 3.04 -4.86
CA THR A 338 -6.46 1.94 -3.91
C THR A 338 -6.73 0.65 -4.66
N SER A 339 -5.83 -0.32 -4.59
CA SER A 339 -6.24 -1.69 -4.88
C SER A 339 -6.95 -2.27 -3.66
N ASP A 340 -7.87 -3.20 -3.89
CA ASP A 340 -8.05 -4.26 -2.91
C ASP A 340 -6.66 -4.88 -2.68
N GLN A 341 -6.27 -5.13 -1.43
CA GLN A 341 -4.98 -5.76 -1.08
C GLN A 341 -4.62 -6.83 -2.12
N THR A 342 -3.61 -6.56 -2.95
CA THR A 342 -3.30 -7.39 -4.12
C THR A 342 -3.07 -8.83 -3.68
N THR A 343 -3.66 -9.74 -4.43
CA THR A 343 -3.78 -11.18 -4.13
C THR A 343 -2.46 -11.94 -4.03
N PHE A 344 -1.30 -11.32 -4.18
CA PHE A 344 -0.03 -12.01 -3.92
C PHE A 344 0.11 -12.49 -2.47
N SER A 345 -0.45 -11.76 -1.49
CA SER A 345 -0.56 -12.23 -0.09
C SER A 345 -1.66 -13.28 0.10
N LYS A 346 -2.65 -13.32 -0.80
CA LYS A 346 -3.74 -14.31 -0.82
C LYS A 346 -3.45 -15.53 -1.69
N ARG A 347 -2.34 -15.56 -2.42
CA ARG A 347 -1.72 -16.81 -2.86
C ARG A 347 -1.00 -17.42 -1.65
N ALA A 348 -1.77 -17.86 -0.66
CA ALA A 348 -1.53 -19.23 -0.21
C ALA A 348 -1.73 -20.04 -1.48
N LYS A 349 -0.62 -20.35 -2.19
CA LYS A 349 -0.65 -21.16 -3.41
C LYS A 349 -1.62 -22.30 -3.12
N THR A 350 -2.59 -22.57 -3.98
CA THR A 350 -3.04 -23.94 -4.17
C THR A 350 -2.47 -24.29 -5.53
N GLY A 351 -1.21 -24.69 -5.56
CA GLY A 351 -0.53 -25.06 -6.80
C GLY A 351 -0.85 -26.51 -7.14
N TYR A 352 -1.29 -26.79 -8.38
CA TYR A 352 -1.38 -28.17 -8.86
C TYR A 352 -0.04 -28.55 -9.50
N TYR A 353 0.62 -29.59 -8.98
CA TYR A 353 1.72 -30.21 -9.70
C TYR A 353 1.19 -31.24 -10.71
N PRO A 354 1.93 -31.46 -11.81
CA PRO A 354 1.72 -32.63 -12.66
C PRO A 354 1.75 -33.95 -11.85
N PHE A 355 1.18 -35.00 -12.43
CA PHE A 355 1.18 -36.33 -11.81
C PHE A 355 2.60 -36.81 -11.47
N ASN A 356 2.75 -37.39 -10.28
CA ASN A 356 4.00 -37.99 -9.80
C ASN A 356 5.20 -37.04 -9.83
N THR A 357 4.99 -35.73 -9.67
CA THR A 357 6.09 -34.76 -9.67
C THR A 357 7.04 -35.04 -8.52
N HIS A 358 6.49 -35.38 -7.34
CA HIS A 358 7.27 -35.77 -6.18
C HIS A 358 7.09 -37.25 -5.84
N THR A 359 8.09 -37.77 -5.14
CA THR A 359 8.09 -39.14 -4.61
C THR A 359 7.77 -39.15 -3.12
N PHE A 360 7.62 -40.34 -2.54
CA PHE A 360 7.39 -40.48 -1.10
C PHE A 360 8.50 -39.82 -0.26
N ASP A 361 9.74 -39.89 -0.74
CA ASP A 361 10.96 -39.44 -0.06
C ASP A 361 11.37 -38.00 -0.43
N SER A 362 10.62 -37.31 -1.28
CA SER A 362 10.93 -35.93 -1.66
C SER A 362 10.99 -35.03 -0.42
N PRO A 363 12.09 -34.29 -0.19
CA PRO A 363 12.22 -33.40 0.95
C PRO A 363 11.26 -32.21 0.84
N ILE A 364 10.86 -31.66 1.99
CA ILE A 364 9.93 -30.51 2.05
C ILE A 364 10.43 -29.29 1.24
N THR A 365 11.74 -29.17 1.03
CA THR A 365 12.37 -28.08 0.27
C THR A 365 12.04 -28.10 -1.22
N GLU A 366 11.68 -29.26 -1.79
CA GLU A 366 11.24 -29.40 -3.18
C GLU A 366 9.83 -28.84 -3.42
N PHE A 367 9.00 -28.75 -2.36
CA PHE A 367 7.66 -28.22 -2.46
C PHE A 367 7.66 -26.70 -2.37
N ALA A 368 6.99 -26.02 -3.29
CA ALA A 368 6.73 -24.58 -3.21
C ALA A 368 6.05 -24.16 -1.89
N TYR A 369 6.33 -22.95 -1.43
CA TYR A 369 5.64 -22.34 -0.29
C TYR A 369 4.12 -22.24 -0.51
N GLY A 370 3.35 -22.43 0.56
CA GLY A 370 1.89 -22.47 0.52
C GLY A 370 1.35 -23.89 0.39
N ASP A 371 0.15 -24.01 -0.17
CA ASP A 371 -0.56 -25.27 -0.36
C ASP A 371 -0.33 -25.80 -1.80
N THR A 372 -0.05 -27.09 -1.92
CA THR A 372 0.18 -27.72 -3.22
C THR A 372 -0.51 -29.06 -3.25
N ILE A 373 -1.07 -29.41 -4.41
CA ILE A 373 -1.80 -30.65 -4.62
C ILE A 373 -1.19 -31.37 -5.82
N GLU A 374 -0.96 -32.66 -5.67
CA GLU A 374 -0.54 -33.52 -6.78
C GLU A 374 -1.25 -34.87 -6.73
N GLN A 375 -1.31 -35.53 -7.88
CA GLN A 375 -1.88 -36.87 -7.99
C GLN A 375 -0.76 -37.91 -8.07
N ILE A 376 -0.82 -38.88 -7.16
CA ILE A 376 0.08 -40.03 -7.09
C ILE A 376 -0.59 -41.20 -7.78
N SER A 377 0.00 -41.64 -8.89
CA SER A 377 -0.47 -42.77 -9.69
C SER A 377 -0.07 -44.12 -9.06
N GLY A 378 -0.72 -45.20 -9.49
CA GLY A 378 -0.43 -46.54 -8.99
C GLY A 378 1.01 -47.00 -9.27
N ALA A 379 1.69 -46.43 -10.26
CA ALA A 379 3.06 -46.80 -10.63
C ALA A 379 4.12 -46.40 -9.58
N VAL A 380 3.82 -45.40 -8.74
CA VAL A 380 4.76 -44.85 -7.73
C VAL A 380 4.18 -44.87 -6.31
N ALA A 381 3.02 -45.49 -6.12
CA ALA A 381 2.31 -45.49 -4.85
C ALA A 381 2.81 -46.52 -3.83
N SER A 382 3.81 -47.34 -4.15
CA SER A 382 4.23 -48.49 -3.31
C SER A 382 4.60 -48.10 -1.88
N ASN A 383 5.16 -46.90 -1.71
CA ASN A 383 5.62 -46.38 -0.42
C ASN A 383 4.59 -45.44 0.23
N PHE A 384 3.54 -45.04 -0.50
CA PHE A 384 2.46 -44.23 0.04
C PHE A 384 1.48 -45.08 0.87
N PRO A 385 0.69 -44.45 1.76
CA PRO A 385 -0.29 -45.17 2.57
C PRO A 385 -1.19 -46.12 1.78
N GLU A 386 -1.39 -47.32 2.33
CA GLU A 386 -2.09 -48.47 1.71
C GLU A 386 -1.47 -49.01 0.40
N ALA A 387 -0.28 -48.56 0.00
CA ALA A 387 0.35 -48.88 -1.28
C ALA A 387 -0.59 -48.60 -2.49
N LYS A 388 -1.39 -47.54 -2.40
CA LYS A 388 -2.45 -47.19 -3.36
C LYS A 388 -2.31 -45.77 -3.89
N PRO A 389 -2.75 -45.49 -5.13
CA PRO A 389 -2.79 -44.14 -5.68
C PRO A 389 -3.66 -43.22 -4.83
N GLY A 390 -3.50 -41.91 -5.00
CA GLY A 390 -4.18 -40.92 -4.18
C GLY A 390 -3.84 -39.48 -4.54
N SER A 391 -4.37 -38.55 -3.75
CA SER A 391 -4.04 -37.13 -3.82
C SER A 391 -3.11 -36.79 -2.66
N LEU A 392 -1.95 -36.22 -2.96
CA LEU A 392 -1.03 -35.67 -1.96
C LEU A 392 -1.22 -34.15 -1.93
N ARG A 393 -1.50 -33.61 -0.74
CA ARG A 393 -1.57 -32.18 -0.47
C ARG A 393 -0.44 -31.81 0.47
N THR A 394 0.40 -30.85 0.11
CA THR A 394 1.50 -30.37 0.93
C THR A 394 1.30 -28.91 1.29
N TYR A 395 1.33 -28.61 2.59
CA TYR A 395 1.39 -27.26 3.09
C TYR A 395 2.80 -26.94 3.60
N ARG A 396 3.48 -25.98 2.96
CA ARG A 396 4.80 -25.47 3.38
C ARG A 396 4.68 -24.04 3.88
N ALA A 397 4.90 -23.83 5.18
CA ALA A 397 4.60 -22.57 5.85
C ALA A 397 5.57 -21.41 5.52
N LYS A 398 6.89 -21.63 5.67
CA LYS A 398 7.97 -20.64 5.45
C LYS A 398 9.34 -21.33 5.42
N GLU A 399 10.45 -20.57 5.37
CA GLU A 399 11.83 -21.10 5.37
C GLU A 399 12.08 -22.09 6.52
N GLU A 400 11.55 -21.79 7.70
CA GLU A 400 11.45 -22.76 8.81
C GLU A 400 10.37 -23.79 8.50
N THR A 401 10.79 -25.03 8.29
CA THR A 401 9.95 -26.10 7.77
C THR A 401 9.06 -26.78 8.82
N ASP A 402 9.28 -26.51 10.10
CA ASP A 402 8.69 -27.26 11.24
C ASP A 402 7.17 -27.07 11.40
N TYR A 403 6.60 -26.11 10.66
CA TYR A 403 5.16 -25.87 10.58
C TYR A 403 4.51 -26.44 9.30
N SER A 404 5.26 -27.25 8.55
CA SER A 404 4.81 -27.85 7.29
C SER A 404 4.24 -29.25 7.51
N TYR A 405 3.29 -29.66 6.67
CA TYR A 405 2.68 -30.98 6.74
C TYR A 405 2.22 -31.47 5.37
N GLN A 406 1.94 -32.76 5.29
CA GLN A 406 1.32 -33.42 4.13
C GLN A 406 0.07 -34.19 4.54
N GLU A 407 -0.95 -34.11 3.68
CA GLU A 407 -2.17 -34.90 3.71
C GLU A 407 -2.21 -35.81 2.49
N TYR A 408 -2.46 -37.10 2.69
CA TYR A 408 -2.63 -38.07 1.62
C TYR A 408 -4.01 -38.69 1.68
N LYS A 409 -4.80 -38.45 0.63
CA LYS A 409 -6.13 -39.01 0.44
C LYS A 409 -6.07 -40.17 -0.52
N VAL A 410 -6.27 -41.38 0.00
CA VAL A 410 -6.13 -42.62 -0.77
C VAL A 410 -7.33 -42.80 -1.72
N TYR A 411 -7.05 -43.12 -2.98
CA TYR A 411 -8.08 -43.35 -3.99
C TYR A 411 -8.94 -44.58 -3.63
N ARG A 412 -10.27 -44.40 -3.60
CA ARG A 412 -11.26 -45.43 -3.21
C ARG A 412 -11.04 -46.02 -1.81
N SER A 413 -10.53 -45.22 -0.88
CA SER A 413 -10.50 -45.51 0.56
C SER A 413 -11.16 -44.37 1.33
N ASN A 414 -11.72 -44.68 2.50
CA ASN A 414 -12.27 -43.68 3.42
C ASN A 414 -11.19 -43.09 4.34
N ASN A 415 -9.96 -43.58 4.24
CA ASN A 415 -8.84 -43.17 5.07
C ASN A 415 -8.12 -41.96 4.48
N THR A 416 -7.83 -41.00 5.36
CA THR A 416 -6.89 -39.92 5.11
C THR A 416 -5.68 -40.13 6.01
N TYR A 417 -4.50 -39.80 5.52
CA TYR A 417 -3.26 -39.89 6.28
C TYR A 417 -2.61 -38.52 6.37
N LEU A 418 -1.97 -38.21 7.50
CA LEU A 418 -1.19 -36.98 7.69
C LEU A 418 0.24 -37.31 8.11
N ARG A 419 1.22 -36.55 7.62
CA ARG A 419 2.57 -36.52 8.17
C ARG A 419 3.05 -35.08 8.35
N ARG A 420 3.84 -34.85 9.40
CA ARG A 420 4.42 -33.54 9.72
C ARG A 420 5.89 -33.48 9.33
N VAL A 421 6.46 -32.29 9.32
CA VAL A 421 7.89 -32.07 9.16
C VAL A 421 8.49 -31.66 10.50
N ASP A 422 9.52 -32.36 10.96
CA ASP A 422 10.34 -31.91 12.11
C ASP A 422 11.78 -31.72 11.62
N PHE A 423 12.36 -30.55 11.86
CA PHE A 423 13.71 -30.19 11.46
C PHE A 423 14.00 -30.45 9.97
N GLY A 424 13.03 -30.16 9.11
CA GLY A 424 13.14 -30.34 7.65
C GLY A 424 12.87 -31.76 7.15
N VAL A 425 12.57 -32.72 8.03
CA VAL A 425 12.34 -34.12 7.66
C VAL A 425 10.89 -34.53 7.88
N PHE A 426 10.26 -35.11 6.86
CA PHE A 426 8.93 -35.69 6.99
C PHE A 426 8.93 -36.88 7.97
N LYS A 427 7.93 -36.92 8.84
CA LYS A 427 7.63 -38.09 9.68
C LYS A 427 6.80 -39.13 8.93
N GLU A 428 6.57 -40.26 9.58
CA GLU A 428 5.68 -41.29 9.06
C GLU A 428 4.24 -40.78 8.93
N PHE A 429 3.53 -41.32 7.93
CA PHE A 429 2.10 -41.06 7.76
C PHE A 429 1.30 -41.75 8.88
N VAL A 430 0.45 -40.98 9.53
CA VAL A 430 -0.49 -41.47 10.55
C VAL A 430 -1.90 -41.40 9.99
N ALA A 431 -2.64 -42.51 10.11
CA ALA A 431 -4.05 -42.55 9.72
C ALA A 431 -4.86 -41.61 10.60
N VAL A 432 -5.58 -40.69 9.97
CA VAL A 432 -6.54 -39.77 10.59
C VAL A 432 -7.89 -40.05 9.95
N GLY A 433 -8.50 -41.16 10.33
CA GLY A 433 -9.80 -41.58 9.79
C GLY A 433 -10.84 -40.47 9.92
N ASN A 434 -11.79 -40.43 8.97
CA ASN A 434 -12.95 -39.54 9.05
C ASN A 434 -13.97 -40.16 10.02
N ILE A 435 -14.08 -39.61 11.23
CA ILE A 435 -15.03 -40.12 12.21
C ILE A 435 -16.30 -39.28 12.14
N GLU A 436 -17.34 -39.85 11.56
CA GLU A 436 -18.68 -39.26 11.62
C GLU A 436 -19.23 -39.44 13.04
N LEU A 437 -19.50 -38.30 13.69
CA LEU A 437 -20.10 -38.25 15.01
C LEU A 437 -21.62 -38.08 14.85
N ALA A 438 -22.36 -38.50 15.87
CA ALA A 438 -23.81 -38.37 15.88
C ALA A 438 -24.28 -36.93 15.56
N LEU A 439 -25.50 -36.82 15.04
CA LEU A 439 -26.18 -35.54 14.83
C LEU A 439 -26.20 -34.74 16.14
N ASN A 440 -25.91 -33.44 16.07
CA ASN A 440 -25.82 -32.52 17.21
C ASN A 440 -24.80 -32.94 18.29
N PHE A 441 -23.78 -33.73 17.92
CA PHE A 441 -22.77 -34.18 18.88
C PHE A 441 -21.85 -33.06 19.32
N ALA A 442 -21.40 -32.18 18.41
CA ALA A 442 -20.51 -31.08 18.74
C ALA A 442 -21.27 -29.98 19.51
N SER A 443 -20.61 -29.30 20.45
CA SER A 443 -21.20 -28.11 21.09
C SER A 443 -20.12 -27.13 21.54
N GLY A 444 -20.54 -25.90 21.87
CA GLY A 444 -19.66 -24.89 22.45
C GLY A 444 -18.97 -25.33 23.74
N GLU A 445 -19.63 -26.23 24.49
CA GLU A 445 -19.29 -26.63 25.86
C GLU A 445 -18.45 -27.91 25.96
N LYS A 446 -18.43 -28.76 24.92
CA LYS A 446 -17.68 -30.02 24.96
C LYS A 446 -16.16 -29.77 24.82
N PRO A 447 -15.33 -30.23 25.75
CA PRO A 447 -13.88 -30.07 25.66
C PRO A 447 -13.29 -30.91 24.52
N ILE A 448 -12.08 -30.59 24.08
CA ILE A 448 -11.40 -31.33 23.00
C ILE A 448 -11.28 -32.84 23.28
N THR A 449 -11.19 -33.22 24.56
CA THR A 449 -11.03 -34.61 24.99
C THR A 449 -12.25 -35.48 24.68
N ALA A 450 -13.42 -34.88 24.48
CA ALA A 450 -14.66 -35.56 24.11
C ALA A 450 -14.72 -35.98 22.63
N TYR A 451 -13.82 -35.48 21.79
CA TYR A 451 -13.73 -35.82 20.37
C TYR A 451 -12.69 -36.93 20.17
N PRO A 452 -12.92 -37.89 19.27
CA PRO A 452 -11.93 -38.92 19.01
C PRO A 452 -10.64 -38.34 18.42
N TRP A 453 -9.54 -39.08 18.50
CA TRP A 453 -8.30 -38.72 17.80
C TRP A 453 -8.51 -38.75 16.29
N GLY A 454 -7.99 -37.73 15.59
CA GLY A 454 -8.14 -37.56 14.15
C GLY A 454 -9.08 -36.41 13.76
N ILE A 455 -9.70 -36.52 12.60
CA ILE A 455 -10.67 -35.55 12.09
C ILE A 455 -12.06 -36.11 12.28
N SER A 456 -12.93 -35.35 12.95
CA SER A 456 -14.31 -35.75 13.16
C SER A 456 -15.29 -34.70 12.67
N TYR A 457 -16.46 -35.16 12.22
CA TYR A 457 -17.49 -34.33 11.63
C TYR A 457 -18.78 -34.52 12.41
N SER A 458 -19.47 -33.44 12.72
CA SER A 458 -20.83 -33.48 13.29
C SER A 458 -21.71 -32.45 12.59
N ALA A 459 -22.85 -32.90 12.09
CA ALA A 459 -23.89 -32.01 11.60
C ALA A 459 -24.69 -31.43 12.78
N MET A 460 -24.92 -30.12 12.74
CA MET A 460 -25.63 -29.35 13.76
C MET A 460 -26.92 -28.80 13.15
N GLN A 461 -28.06 -29.12 13.74
CA GLN A 461 -29.36 -28.59 13.32
C GLN A 461 -29.66 -27.30 14.07
N SER A 462 -30.03 -26.25 13.33
CA SER A 462 -30.36 -24.92 13.87
C SER A 462 -31.51 -24.91 14.88
N SER A 463 -32.36 -25.94 14.91
CA SER A 463 -33.47 -26.10 15.85
C SER A 463 -33.13 -26.91 17.10
N SER A 464 -31.89 -27.39 17.24
CA SER A 464 -31.46 -28.22 18.37
C SER A 464 -30.90 -27.38 19.51
N THR A 465 -30.95 -27.89 20.75
CA THR A 465 -30.24 -27.28 21.88
C THR A 465 -28.71 -27.35 21.75
N GLY A 466 -28.18 -28.08 20.76
CA GLY A 466 -26.74 -28.23 20.51
C GLY A 466 -26.07 -27.02 19.85
N VAL A 467 -26.85 -26.05 19.34
CA VAL A 467 -26.30 -24.84 18.68
C VAL A 467 -25.95 -23.72 19.65
N TYR A 468 -26.30 -23.84 20.94
CA TYR A 468 -25.87 -22.89 21.96
C TYR A 468 -24.34 -22.87 22.03
N GLY A 469 -23.75 -21.70 21.79
CA GLY A 469 -22.30 -21.50 21.74
C GLY A 469 -21.66 -21.71 20.36
N LEU A 470 -22.46 -21.96 19.31
CA LEU A 470 -22.03 -21.76 17.93
C LEU A 470 -22.26 -20.29 17.50
N PRO A 471 -21.49 -19.76 16.54
CA PRO A 471 -21.74 -18.46 15.91
C PRO A 471 -23.20 -18.29 15.47
N ASP A 472 -23.80 -17.18 15.93
CA ASP A 472 -25.20 -16.79 15.70
C ASP A 472 -26.25 -17.81 16.16
N ASN A 473 -25.85 -18.82 16.95
CA ASN A 473 -26.68 -19.98 17.32
C ASN A 473 -27.29 -20.68 16.09
N LEU A 474 -26.60 -20.66 14.95
CA LEU A 474 -27.01 -21.37 13.74
C LEU A 474 -26.30 -22.72 13.64
N GLY A 475 -27.02 -23.70 13.08
CA GLY A 475 -26.48 -25.00 12.73
C GLY A 475 -25.50 -24.95 11.56
N GLY A 476 -24.98 -26.10 11.17
CA GLY A 476 -23.93 -26.23 10.17
C GLY A 476 -23.14 -27.52 10.33
N THR A 477 -22.02 -27.63 9.63
CA THR A 477 -21.10 -28.76 9.79
C THR A 477 -19.93 -28.33 10.65
N VAL A 478 -19.76 -28.94 11.82
CA VAL A 478 -18.58 -28.76 12.67
C VAL A 478 -17.54 -29.83 12.32
N VAL A 479 -16.33 -29.39 12.00
CA VAL A 479 -15.17 -30.24 11.76
C VAL A 479 -14.17 -30.03 12.89
N THR A 480 -13.80 -31.11 13.58
CA THR A 480 -12.85 -31.08 14.70
C THR A 480 -11.56 -31.77 14.31
N TYR A 481 -10.46 -31.04 14.43
CA TYR A 481 -9.10 -31.53 14.20
C TYR A 481 -8.44 -31.81 15.55
N ARG A 482 -8.58 -33.03 16.05
CA ARG A 482 -7.91 -33.49 17.27
C ARG A 482 -6.67 -34.29 16.90
N THR A 483 -5.56 -33.59 16.72
CA THR A 483 -4.28 -34.20 16.35
C THR A 483 -3.42 -34.54 17.55
N GLN A 484 -3.72 -34.02 18.75
CA GLN A 484 -3.01 -34.27 20.01
C GLN A 484 -3.96 -34.28 21.22
N ALA A 485 -3.48 -34.69 22.41
CA ALA A 485 -4.33 -34.89 23.59
C ALA A 485 -5.05 -33.62 24.06
N THR A 486 -4.31 -32.54 24.36
CA THR A 486 -4.80 -31.25 24.91
C THR A 486 -3.91 -30.07 24.47
N ASN A 487 -3.46 -30.07 23.21
CA ASN A 487 -2.54 -29.06 22.70
C ASN A 487 -3.29 -27.93 21.98
N PRO A 488 -2.86 -26.65 22.09
CA PRO A 488 -3.40 -25.55 21.28
C PRO A 488 -3.34 -25.71 19.75
N TYR A 489 -2.65 -26.73 19.24
CA TYR A 489 -2.68 -27.09 17.81
C TYR A 489 -3.96 -27.84 17.37
N ASN A 490 -4.83 -28.21 18.31
CA ASN A 490 -6.16 -28.73 17.98
C ASN A 490 -7.11 -27.57 17.66
N TYR A 491 -7.95 -27.71 16.65
CA TYR A 491 -8.88 -26.65 16.25
C TYR A 491 -10.20 -27.20 15.72
N GLN A 492 -11.19 -26.33 15.65
CA GLN A 492 -12.48 -26.60 15.02
C GLN A 492 -12.77 -25.61 13.91
N MET A 493 -13.51 -26.07 12.91
CA MET A 493 -14.12 -25.25 11.87
C MET A 493 -15.64 -25.47 11.87
N LEU A 494 -16.41 -24.40 11.71
CA LEU A 494 -17.85 -24.46 11.47
C LEU A 494 -18.13 -23.91 10.07
N TYR A 495 -18.77 -24.73 9.24
CA TYR A 495 -19.39 -24.32 7.99
C TYR A 495 -20.88 -24.07 8.29
N GLN A 496 -21.24 -22.81 8.46
CA GLN A 496 -22.56 -22.43 8.97
C GLN A 496 -23.64 -22.64 7.89
N TYR A 497 -24.77 -23.24 8.26
CA TYR A 497 -25.83 -23.60 7.33
C TYR A 497 -26.52 -22.35 6.75
N GLY A 498 -26.74 -22.34 5.43
CA GLY A 498 -27.44 -21.27 4.73
C GLY A 498 -26.63 -19.98 4.57
N THR A 499 -25.35 -19.99 4.92
CA THR A 499 -24.43 -18.87 4.72
C THR A 499 -23.14 -19.36 4.03
N ASN A 500 -22.36 -18.44 3.49
CA ASN A 500 -21.00 -18.74 3.04
C ASN A 500 -19.97 -18.60 4.17
N GLN A 501 -20.41 -18.37 5.42
CA GLN A 501 -19.50 -18.06 6.52
C GLN A 501 -18.85 -19.32 7.07
N VAL A 502 -17.55 -19.22 7.28
CA VAL A 502 -16.71 -20.22 7.91
C VAL A 502 -16.13 -19.62 9.18
N PHE A 503 -16.28 -20.33 10.30
CA PHE A 503 -15.70 -19.91 11.57
C PHE A 503 -14.65 -20.91 12.02
N SER A 504 -13.66 -20.46 12.78
CA SER A 504 -12.68 -21.31 13.41
C SER A 504 -12.50 -20.97 14.89
N ARG A 505 -12.07 -21.95 15.68
CA ARG A 505 -11.60 -21.75 17.05
C ARG A 505 -10.50 -22.74 17.38
N ASN A 506 -9.61 -22.37 18.29
CA ASN A 506 -8.49 -23.21 18.71
C ASN A 506 -8.71 -23.73 20.12
N VAL A 507 -8.00 -24.80 20.48
CA VAL A 507 -7.92 -25.28 21.86
C VAL A 507 -6.91 -24.42 22.64
N GLN A 508 -7.12 -24.25 23.93
CA GLN A 508 -6.17 -23.62 24.85
C GLN A 508 -5.32 -24.68 25.56
N SER A 509 -4.25 -24.28 26.22
CA SER A 509 -3.37 -25.23 26.94
C SER A 509 -4.07 -26.03 28.05
N ASP A 510 -5.19 -25.51 28.57
CA ASP A 510 -6.05 -26.18 29.56
C ASP A 510 -7.09 -27.13 28.94
N GLY A 511 -7.10 -27.28 27.61
CA GLY A 511 -8.04 -28.11 26.86
C GLY A 511 -9.40 -27.45 26.57
N SER A 512 -9.61 -26.20 27.02
CA SER A 512 -10.81 -25.41 26.69
C SER A 512 -10.74 -24.83 25.27
N TRP A 513 -11.85 -24.34 24.73
CA TRP A 513 -11.89 -23.70 23.41
C TRP A 513 -11.75 -22.18 23.51
N THR A 514 -11.04 -21.56 22.58
CA THR A 514 -11.12 -20.12 22.35
C THR A 514 -12.50 -19.74 21.79
N PRO A 515 -12.90 -18.46 21.85
CA PRO A 515 -14.05 -17.97 21.12
C PRO A 515 -13.93 -18.25 19.60
N TRP A 516 -15.08 -18.39 18.94
CA TRP A 516 -15.14 -18.52 17.49
C TRP A 516 -14.72 -17.23 16.78
N LYS A 517 -13.99 -17.38 15.69
CA LYS A 517 -13.52 -16.30 14.81
C LYS A 517 -14.01 -16.57 13.38
N CYS A 518 -14.61 -15.57 12.74
CA CYS A 518 -14.99 -15.67 11.32
C CYS A 518 -13.72 -15.63 10.44
N MET A 519 -13.60 -16.61 9.53
CA MET A 519 -12.43 -16.80 8.65
C MET A 519 -12.59 -16.09 7.30
N ASN A 520 -13.82 -15.75 6.93
CA ASN A 520 -14.15 -15.07 5.69
C ASN A 520 -15.17 -13.94 5.96
N PRO A 521 -14.73 -12.82 6.57
CA PRO A 521 -15.62 -11.77 7.06
C PRO A 521 -16.37 -10.97 5.97
N ILE A 522 -16.22 -11.30 4.68
CA ILE A 522 -16.67 -10.44 3.60
C ILE A 522 -18.11 -10.76 3.21
N THR A 523 -19.06 -9.98 3.73
CA THR A 523 -20.35 -9.76 3.08
C THR A 523 -20.42 -8.30 2.64
N SER A 524 -20.14 -8.06 1.36
CA SER A 524 -20.48 -6.81 0.69
C SER A 524 -21.97 -6.85 0.36
N ILE A 525 -22.77 -5.97 0.95
CA ILE A 525 -24.17 -5.79 0.54
C ILE A 525 -24.23 -4.51 -0.30
N THR A 526 -24.66 -4.63 -1.56
CA THR A 526 -24.93 -3.49 -2.43
C THR A 526 -26.43 -3.21 -2.47
N ARG A 527 -26.83 -1.96 -2.22
CA ARG A 527 -28.22 -1.48 -2.39
C ARG A 527 -28.24 -0.30 -3.36
N THR A 528 -29.25 -0.28 -4.23
CA THR A 528 -29.46 0.79 -5.21
C THR A 528 -30.53 1.77 -4.71
N PHE A 529 -30.26 3.07 -4.83
CA PHE A 529 -31.18 4.16 -4.46
C PHE A 529 -31.46 5.06 -5.67
N GLY A 530 -32.73 5.34 -5.95
CA GLY A 530 -33.17 6.19 -7.07
C GLY A 530 -33.41 7.65 -6.70
N PHE A 531 -33.08 8.57 -7.62
CA PHE A 531 -33.32 10.01 -7.52
C PHE A 531 -34.38 10.45 -8.52
N ASN A 532 -35.51 10.99 -8.04
CA ASN A 532 -36.63 11.43 -8.88
C ASN A 532 -36.89 12.95 -8.84
N ALA A 533 -35.95 13.74 -8.33
CA ALA A 533 -36.11 15.20 -8.19
C ALA A 533 -35.20 15.98 -9.16
N PRO A 534 -35.67 17.10 -9.75
CA PRO A 534 -34.81 17.99 -10.55
C PRO A 534 -33.67 18.55 -9.71
N ILE A 535 -32.44 18.57 -10.26
CA ILE A 535 -31.29 19.19 -9.60
C ILE A 535 -31.15 20.61 -10.15
N ASN A 536 -31.76 21.55 -9.44
CA ASN A 536 -31.72 22.96 -9.80
C ASN A 536 -30.34 23.55 -9.55
N SER A 537 -29.95 24.53 -10.37
CA SER A 537 -28.71 25.28 -10.22
C SER A 537 -28.56 25.81 -8.79
N MET A 538 -27.42 25.55 -8.15
CA MET A 538 -27.06 26.08 -6.83
C MET A 538 -27.93 25.63 -5.63
N THR A 539 -28.81 24.62 -5.78
CA THR A 539 -29.61 24.12 -4.63
C THR A 539 -29.11 22.77 -4.15
N LEU A 540 -28.80 22.64 -2.85
CA LEU A 540 -28.49 21.36 -2.21
C LEU A 540 -29.76 20.49 -2.20
N SER A 541 -29.75 19.37 -2.93
CA SER A 541 -30.72 18.29 -2.72
C SER A 541 -30.06 17.21 -1.88
N GLY A 542 -30.55 17.02 -0.65
CA GLY A 542 -30.10 15.96 0.26
C GLY A 542 -31.13 14.85 0.35
N LEU A 543 -30.67 13.59 0.32
CA LEU A 543 -31.50 12.42 0.59
C LEU A 543 -30.98 11.68 1.82
N THR A 544 -31.90 11.13 2.61
CA THR A 544 -31.64 10.23 3.72
C THR A 544 -32.10 8.82 3.36
N ALA A 545 -31.19 7.84 3.47
CA ALA A 545 -31.50 6.42 3.31
C ALA A 545 -31.23 5.67 4.61
N THR A 546 -32.18 4.85 5.05
CA THR A 546 -32.02 4.01 6.26
C THR A 546 -31.28 2.71 5.91
N ILE A 547 -30.15 2.49 6.56
CA ILE A 547 -29.32 1.29 6.51
C ILE A 547 -29.89 0.28 7.53
N PRO A 548 -30.10 -1.00 7.15
CA PRO A 548 -30.59 -2.02 8.08
C PRO A 548 -29.69 -2.17 9.32
N THR A 549 -30.31 -2.38 10.47
CA THR A 549 -29.77 -2.33 11.84
C THR A 549 -28.85 -3.50 12.22
N ALA A 550 -27.80 -3.76 11.45
CA ALA A 550 -26.73 -4.68 11.86
C ALA A 550 -25.39 -3.94 11.88
N ASP A 551 -25.04 -3.47 13.09
CA ASP A 551 -23.67 -3.17 13.51
C ASP A 551 -22.98 -1.96 12.84
N THR A 552 -23.38 -0.75 13.23
CA THR A 552 -22.86 0.52 12.71
C THR A 552 -21.43 0.85 13.15
N THR A 553 -20.81 0.05 14.01
CA THR A 553 -19.52 0.42 14.65
C THR A 553 -18.27 -0.09 13.94
N LYS A 554 -18.41 -0.97 12.93
CA LYS A 554 -17.27 -1.58 12.22
C LYS A 554 -17.42 -1.69 10.69
N ASN A 555 -18.38 -1.00 10.11
CA ASN A 555 -18.60 -1.03 8.66
C ASN A 555 -17.85 0.11 7.93
N SER A 556 -17.33 -0.19 6.74
CA SER A 556 -16.91 0.81 5.76
C SER A 556 -17.95 0.93 4.66
N TYR A 557 -18.20 2.15 4.20
CA TYR A 557 -19.25 2.46 3.23
C TYR A 557 -18.63 3.07 1.98
N VAL A 558 -18.90 2.48 0.83
CA VAL A 558 -18.56 3.03 -0.49
C VAL A 558 -19.86 3.37 -1.19
N VAL A 559 -19.98 4.58 -1.71
CA VAL A 559 -21.14 5.03 -2.48
C VAL A 559 -20.64 5.42 -3.88
N SER A 560 -21.20 4.81 -4.91
CA SER A 560 -20.86 5.09 -6.30
C SER A 560 -22.10 5.30 -7.15
N PRO A 561 -22.09 6.21 -8.13
CA PRO A 561 -23.16 6.32 -9.10
C PRO A 561 -23.15 5.06 -10.00
N LYS A 562 -24.34 4.53 -10.30
CA LYS A 562 -24.53 3.33 -11.13
C LYS A 562 -24.36 3.61 -12.62
N SER A 563 -24.51 4.88 -13.01
CA SER A 563 -24.26 5.37 -14.36
C SER A 563 -23.32 6.56 -14.31
N VAL A 564 -22.69 6.87 -15.44
CA VAL A 564 -21.82 8.04 -15.58
C VAL A 564 -22.66 9.28 -15.28
N LEU A 565 -22.25 10.05 -14.27
CA LEU A 565 -22.86 11.34 -13.97
C LEU A 565 -22.52 12.34 -15.09
N ASP A 566 -23.42 13.28 -15.35
CA ASP A 566 -23.08 14.45 -16.16
C ASP A 566 -21.81 15.12 -15.57
N THR A 567 -20.91 15.59 -16.43
CA THR A 567 -19.64 16.24 -16.03
C THR A 567 -19.81 17.42 -15.08
N SER A 568 -21.01 18.01 -15.02
CA SER A 568 -21.34 19.11 -14.13
C SER A 568 -21.96 18.66 -12.80
N ILE A 569 -22.23 17.37 -12.60
CA ILE A 569 -22.78 16.82 -11.35
C ILE A 569 -21.66 16.21 -10.50
N PHE A 570 -21.54 16.72 -9.28
CA PHE A 570 -20.68 16.20 -8.23
C PHE A 570 -21.52 15.58 -7.13
N PHE A 571 -20.96 14.65 -6.36
CA PHE A 571 -21.63 14.12 -5.17
C PHE A 571 -20.69 14.02 -3.98
N SER A 572 -21.27 14.06 -2.79
CA SER A 572 -20.61 13.68 -1.54
C SER A 572 -21.57 12.87 -0.69
N TYR A 573 -21.04 12.10 0.24
CA TYR A 573 -21.85 11.35 1.18
C TYR A 573 -21.27 11.34 2.58
N CYS A 574 -22.13 11.16 3.58
CA CYS A 574 -21.72 10.85 4.95
C CYS A 574 -22.71 9.85 5.58
N VAL A 575 -22.25 9.11 6.57
CA VAL A 575 -23.10 8.18 7.34
C VAL A 575 -23.16 8.68 8.78
N ALA A 576 -24.37 8.88 9.30
CA ALA A 576 -24.59 9.16 10.71
C ALA A 576 -25.58 8.15 11.29
N GLY A 577 -25.11 7.32 12.23
CA GLY A 577 -25.88 6.21 12.77
C GLY A 577 -26.28 5.21 11.68
N THR A 578 -27.58 4.98 11.52
CA THR A 578 -28.15 4.11 10.48
C THR A 578 -28.56 4.88 9.22
N THR A 579 -28.17 6.15 9.09
CA THR A 579 -28.62 6.99 7.98
C THR A 579 -27.46 7.36 7.06
N LEU A 580 -27.58 7.02 5.78
CA LEU A 580 -26.72 7.54 4.72
C LEU A 580 -27.30 8.85 4.20
N TYR A 581 -26.47 9.87 4.15
CA TYR A 581 -26.74 11.15 3.50
C TYR A 581 -25.97 11.19 2.19
N VAL A 582 -26.67 11.33 1.06
CA VAL A 582 -26.04 11.61 -0.23
C VAL A 582 -26.44 13.02 -0.65
N ARG A 583 -25.46 13.82 -1.06
CA ARG A 583 -25.63 15.18 -1.57
C ARG A 583 -25.15 15.25 -3.00
N LEU A 584 -25.99 15.80 -3.87
CA LEU A 584 -25.63 16.12 -5.24
C LEU A 584 -25.42 17.63 -5.39
N PHE A 585 -24.43 18.02 -6.20
CA PHE A 585 -24.11 19.39 -6.53
C PHE A 585 -24.04 19.54 -8.05
N ASN A 586 -24.86 20.42 -8.61
CA ASN A 586 -24.81 20.78 -10.02
C ASN A 586 -24.00 22.09 -10.18
N ALA A 587 -22.83 21.98 -10.80
CA ALA A 587 -21.95 23.10 -11.12
C ALA A 587 -22.36 23.85 -12.41
N SER A 588 -23.34 23.34 -13.16
CA SER A 588 -23.89 24.01 -14.34
C SER A 588 -24.86 25.13 -13.93
N PRO A 589 -24.87 26.26 -14.65
CA PRO A 589 -25.90 27.30 -14.50
C PRO A 589 -27.28 26.84 -14.98
N THR A 590 -27.36 25.70 -15.68
CA THR A 590 -28.62 25.15 -16.21
C THR A 590 -29.12 24.05 -15.28
N ALA A 591 -30.42 24.07 -14.97
CA ALA A 591 -31.05 22.98 -14.24
C ALA A 591 -30.93 21.68 -15.04
N ILE A 592 -30.44 20.63 -14.41
CA ILE A 592 -30.36 19.30 -15.01
C ILE A 592 -31.54 18.53 -14.45
N THR A 593 -32.34 17.96 -15.35
CA THR A 593 -33.33 16.96 -14.97
C THR A 593 -32.62 15.62 -15.08
N PRO A 594 -32.09 15.07 -13.99
CA PRO A 594 -31.46 13.77 -14.09
C PRO A 594 -32.61 12.79 -14.34
N GLY A 595 -32.57 12.05 -15.45
CA GLY A 595 -33.30 10.79 -15.48
C GLY A 595 -32.85 9.95 -14.28
N ASN A 596 -33.75 9.15 -13.69
CA ASN A 596 -33.55 8.35 -12.48
C ASN A 596 -32.06 8.07 -12.19
N LEU A 597 -31.39 8.93 -11.41
CA LEU A 597 -30.01 8.64 -11.02
C LEU A 597 -30.08 7.50 -10.03
N GLU A 598 -29.23 6.51 -10.20
CA GLU A 598 -29.15 5.37 -9.30
C GLU A 598 -27.76 5.37 -8.67
N PHE A 599 -27.70 5.18 -7.36
CA PHE A 599 -26.45 5.06 -6.62
C PHE A 599 -26.40 3.70 -5.93
N ASP A 600 -25.26 3.04 -6.09
CA ASP A 600 -24.93 1.80 -5.39
C ASP A 600 -24.19 2.14 -4.10
N VAL A 601 -24.66 1.58 -3.00
CA VAL A 601 -24.04 1.68 -1.68
C VAL A 601 -23.52 0.31 -1.30
N THR A 602 -22.21 0.16 -1.30
CA THR A 602 -21.52 -1.05 -0.84
C THR A 602 -21.14 -0.90 0.62
N ILE A 603 -21.67 -1.80 1.45
CA ILE A 603 -21.35 -1.88 2.87
C ILE A 603 -20.37 -3.04 3.06
N THR A 604 -19.17 -2.74 3.53
CA THR A 604 -18.15 -3.75 3.85
C THR A 604 -18.01 -3.85 5.36
N ARG A 605 -18.43 -4.98 5.92
CA ARG A 605 -18.26 -5.32 7.34
C ARG A 605 -16.80 -5.68 7.60
N LYS A 606 -16.14 -4.98 8.53
CA LYS A 606 -14.78 -5.37 8.99
C LYS A 606 -14.84 -6.39 10.11
#